data_AF-A0A1B7N2N8-F1
#
_entry.id   AF-A0A1B7N2N8-F1
#
_cell.length_a   1.000
_cell.length_b   1.000
_cell.length_c   1.000
_cell.angle_alpha   90.00
_cell.angle_beta   90.00
_cell.angle_gamma   90.00
#
_symmetry.space_group_name_H-M   'P 1'
#
loop_
_entity.id
_entity.type
_entity.pdbx_description
1 polymer ?
#
loop_
_entity_poly.entity_id
_entity_poly.type
_entity_poly.pdbx_seq_one_letter_code
_entity_poly.pdbx_strand_id
1 'polypeptide(L)'
;MSGHKEHTKDSARVIAGLKAAVHNPHVSNEAKENAMKRLEEMGQTADPSPPTQGRSAADEAHEKNVLRGYKAATSNPHVSEQAKQHAREVLEAAGIYQKLDIHSDEEHQHRVLAGYKAAIHNPNVSAEAKEHAKEYLSQSGVEVE
;
A
#
# COMPACT_ATOMS: atom_id res chain seq x y z
N MET A 1 -47.97 -5.05 -10.64
CA MET A 1 -47.02 -6.00 -11.25
C MET A 1 -45.67 -5.74 -10.63
N SER A 2 -45.23 -6.63 -9.72
CA SER A 2 -44.00 -6.44 -8.95
C SER A 2 -42.80 -6.82 -9.81
N GLY A 3 -41.90 -5.86 -10.05
CA GLY A 3 -40.69 -6.07 -10.85
C GLY A 3 -39.67 -6.91 -10.09
N HIS A 4 -39.49 -8.16 -10.50
CA HIS A 4 -38.33 -8.95 -10.11
C HIS A 4 -37.08 -8.35 -10.74
N LYS A 5 -36.32 -7.60 -9.93
CA LYS A 5 -34.98 -7.14 -10.26
C LYS A 5 -34.07 -8.37 -10.29
N GLU A 6 -33.70 -8.84 -11.47
CA GLU A 6 -32.71 -9.92 -11.59
C GLU A 6 -31.40 -9.45 -10.97
N HIS A 7 -31.07 -10.04 -9.83
CA HIS A 7 -29.77 -9.85 -9.21
C HIS A 7 -28.77 -10.71 -9.98
N THR A 8 -28.01 -10.08 -10.88
CA THR A 8 -26.73 -10.61 -11.36
C THR A 8 -25.78 -10.71 -10.17
N LYS A 9 -25.90 -11.79 -9.40
CA LYS A 9 -25.04 -12.05 -8.25
C LYS A 9 -23.61 -12.12 -8.76
N ASP A 10 -22.74 -11.24 -8.25
CA ASP A 10 -21.30 -11.31 -8.48
C ASP A 10 -20.83 -12.72 -8.14
N SER A 11 -20.56 -13.53 -9.18
CA SER A 11 -20.25 -14.96 -9.02
C SER A 11 -19.07 -15.15 -8.06
N ALA A 12 -18.08 -14.25 -8.12
CA ALA A 12 -16.95 -14.19 -7.20
C ALA A 12 -17.36 -14.06 -5.71
N ARG A 13 -18.35 -13.21 -5.40
CA ARG A 13 -18.83 -13.03 -4.02
C ARG A 13 -19.60 -14.24 -3.52
N VAL A 14 -20.38 -14.87 -4.39
CA VAL A 14 -21.12 -16.10 -4.06
C VAL A 14 -20.14 -17.24 -3.77
N ILE A 15 -19.13 -17.42 -4.63
CA ILE A 15 -18.06 -18.41 -4.45
C ILE A 15 -17.32 -18.17 -3.12
N ALA A 16 -16.96 -16.92 -2.81
CA ALA A 16 -16.27 -16.59 -1.55
C ALA A 16 -17.12 -16.94 -0.32
N GLY A 17 -18.42 -16.61 -0.35
CA GLY A 17 -19.35 -16.92 0.74
C GLY A 17 -19.54 -18.43 0.93
N LEU A 18 -19.65 -19.19 -0.15
CA LEU A 18 -19.77 -20.65 -0.09
C LEU A 18 -18.49 -21.30 0.44
N LYS A 19 -17.30 -20.85 0.02
CA LYS A 19 -16.02 -21.32 0.58
C LYS A 19 -15.91 -21.03 2.07
N ALA A 20 -16.33 -19.84 2.52
CA ALA A 20 -16.35 -19.50 3.94
C ALA A 20 -17.30 -20.42 4.74
N ALA A 21 -18.47 -20.76 4.20
CA ALA A 21 -19.42 -21.66 4.85
C ALA A 21 -18.85 -23.08 5.03
N VAL A 22 -18.10 -23.59 4.04
CA VAL A 22 -17.45 -24.92 4.10
C VAL A 22 -16.44 -25.00 5.25
N HIS A 23 -15.67 -23.94 5.48
CA HIS A 23 -14.63 -23.92 6.53
C HIS A 23 -15.12 -23.48 7.92
N ASN A 24 -16.33 -22.93 8.02
CA ASN A 24 -16.84 -22.43 9.29
C ASN A 24 -17.22 -23.60 10.24
N PRO A 25 -16.62 -23.72 11.43
CA PRO A 25 -16.95 -24.79 12.38
C PRO A 25 -18.39 -24.69 12.93
N HIS A 26 -19.02 -23.52 12.83
CA HIS A 26 -20.39 -23.28 13.30
C HIS A 26 -21.48 -23.59 12.25
N VAL A 27 -21.10 -24.06 11.07
CA VAL A 27 -22.03 -24.47 10.02
C VAL A 27 -22.25 -25.99 10.08
N SER A 28 -23.50 -26.43 9.92
CA SER A 28 -23.85 -27.85 9.93
C SER A 28 -23.21 -28.62 8.77
N ASN A 29 -22.94 -29.91 8.97
CA ASN A 29 -22.34 -30.75 7.94
C ASN A 29 -23.17 -30.79 6.65
N GLU A 30 -24.50 -30.85 6.77
CA GLU A 30 -25.43 -30.79 5.64
C GLU A 30 -25.32 -29.45 4.87
N ALA A 31 -25.19 -28.33 5.57
CA ALA A 31 -25.03 -27.02 4.93
C ALA A 31 -23.67 -26.88 4.25
N LYS A 32 -22.61 -27.47 4.81
CA LYS A 32 -21.28 -27.54 4.17
C LYS A 32 -21.32 -28.36 2.90
N GLU A 33 -21.99 -29.51 2.91
CA GLU A 33 -22.12 -30.37 1.73
C GLU A 33 -22.88 -29.68 0.60
N ASN A 34 -23.98 -28.99 0.93
CA ASN A 34 -24.69 -28.17 -0.04
C ASN A 34 -23.82 -27.02 -0.59
N ALA A 35 -23.00 -26.39 0.26
CA ALA A 35 -22.09 -25.34 -0.19
C ALA A 35 -20.99 -25.88 -1.12
N MET A 36 -20.44 -27.06 -0.84
CA MET A 36 -19.48 -27.75 -1.72
C MET A 36 -20.11 -28.08 -3.08
N LYS A 37 -21.29 -28.69 -3.09
CA LYS A 37 -22.02 -29.01 -4.33
C LYS A 37 -22.30 -27.77 -5.18
N ARG A 38 -22.64 -26.65 -4.53
CA ARG A 38 -22.89 -25.38 -5.23
C ARG A 38 -21.61 -24.74 -5.78
N LEU A 39 -20.46 -24.96 -5.13
CA LEU A 39 -19.15 -24.56 -5.67
C LEU A 39 -18.77 -25.39 -6.90
N GLU A 40 -19.01 -26.71 -6.85
CA GLU A 40 -18.77 -27.60 -8.00
C GLU A 40 -19.64 -27.25 -9.20
N GLU A 41 -20.92 -26.93 -8.99
CA GLU A 41 -21.83 -26.46 -10.03
C GLU A 41 -21.34 -25.16 -10.70
N MET A 42 -20.62 -24.33 -9.94
CA MET A 42 -19.99 -23.10 -10.44
C MET A 42 -18.58 -23.32 -11.03
N GLY A 43 -18.15 -24.57 -11.17
CA GLY A 43 -16.82 -24.93 -11.69
C GLY A 43 -15.66 -24.55 -10.76
N GLN A 44 -15.94 -24.31 -9.47
CA GLN A 44 -14.91 -24.08 -8.45
C GLN A 44 -14.67 -25.39 -7.71
N THR A 45 -13.46 -25.93 -7.79
CA THR A 45 -13.07 -27.05 -6.95
C THR A 45 -12.99 -26.57 -5.50
N ALA A 46 -13.61 -27.31 -4.58
CA ALA A 46 -13.42 -27.16 -3.14
C ALA A 46 -12.04 -27.73 -2.74
N ASP A 47 -11.00 -27.38 -3.49
CA ASP A 47 -9.64 -27.79 -3.19
C ASP A 47 -9.27 -27.18 -1.82
N PRO A 48 -8.85 -27.99 -0.83
CA PRO A 48 -8.42 -27.51 0.49
C PRO A 48 -7.11 -26.72 0.44
N SER A 49 -6.53 -26.56 -0.75
CA SER A 49 -5.44 -25.62 -0.97
C SER A 49 -5.86 -24.24 -0.43
N PRO A 50 -5.07 -23.64 0.50
CA PRO A 50 -5.31 -22.28 0.95
C PRO A 50 -5.48 -21.44 -0.31
N PRO A 51 -6.43 -20.48 -0.35
CA PRO A 51 -6.68 -19.70 -1.55
C PRO A 51 -5.32 -19.26 -2.05
N THR A 52 -4.92 -19.74 -3.23
CA THR A 52 -3.81 -19.15 -3.97
C THR A 52 -4.32 -17.76 -4.27
N GLN A 53 -4.13 -16.87 -3.29
CA GLN A 53 -4.43 -15.48 -3.33
C GLN A 53 -3.56 -14.97 -4.46
N GLY A 54 -4.11 -14.93 -5.67
CA GLY A 54 -3.69 -13.91 -6.61
C GLY A 54 -3.87 -12.62 -5.87
N ARG A 55 -2.76 -12.10 -5.29
CA ARG A 55 -2.73 -10.86 -4.52
C ARG A 55 -3.50 -9.86 -5.35
N SER A 56 -4.70 -9.50 -4.90
CA SER A 56 -5.47 -8.53 -5.63
C SER A 56 -4.70 -7.21 -5.54
N ALA A 57 -4.84 -6.34 -6.53
CA ALA A 57 -4.24 -5.01 -6.47
C ALA A 57 -4.62 -4.26 -5.17
N ALA A 58 -5.77 -4.61 -4.57
CA ALA A 58 -6.21 -4.12 -3.28
C ALA A 58 -5.38 -4.67 -2.10
N ASP A 59 -4.99 -5.96 -2.13
CA ASP A 59 -4.13 -6.57 -1.10
C ASP A 59 -2.74 -5.96 -1.13
N GLU A 60 -2.16 -5.77 -2.32
CA GLU A 60 -0.87 -5.09 -2.44
C GLU A 60 -0.93 -3.63 -1.98
N ALA A 61 -2.01 -2.92 -2.29
CA ALA A 61 -2.21 -1.55 -1.83
C ALA A 61 -2.35 -1.50 -0.30
N HIS A 62 -3.06 -2.46 0.28
CA HIS A 62 -3.19 -2.60 1.73
C HIS A 62 -1.81 -2.82 2.38
N GLU A 63 -1.03 -3.77 1.87
CA GLU A 63 0.30 -4.09 2.39
C GLU A 63 1.23 -2.86 2.31
N LYS A 64 1.25 -2.16 1.17
CA LYS A 64 2.01 -0.91 1.00
C LYS A 64 1.59 0.16 2.00
N ASN A 65 0.29 0.29 2.29
CA ASN A 65 -0.21 1.26 3.28
C ASN A 65 0.17 0.89 4.72
N VAL A 66 0.16 -0.40 5.06
CA VAL A 66 0.59 -0.88 6.39
C VAL A 66 2.06 -0.58 6.62
N LEU A 67 2.91 -0.87 5.64
CA LEU A 67 4.36 -0.59 5.72
C LEU A 67 4.63 0.92 5.83
N ARG A 68 3.88 1.76 5.13
CA ARG A 68 3.93 3.23 5.31
C ARG A 68 3.57 3.65 6.74
N GLY A 69 2.58 3.01 7.36
CA GLY A 69 2.18 3.27 8.75
C GLY A 69 3.30 2.91 9.75
N TYR A 70 3.92 1.74 9.59
CA TYR A 70 5.07 1.35 10.42
C TYR A 70 6.25 2.31 10.26
N LYS A 71 6.51 2.79 9.03
CA LYS A 71 7.52 3.84 8.81
C LYS A 71 7.19 5.11 9.59
N ALA A 72 5.96 5.60 9.54
CA ALA A 72 5.56 6.77 10.30
C ALA A 72 5.72 6.56 11.83
N ALA A 73 5.44 5.35 12.32
CA ALA A 73 5.60 5.02 13.73
C ALA A 73 7.07 5.13 14.18
N THR A 74 8.05 4.76 13.33
CA THR A 74 9.48 4.85 13.70
C THR A 74 9.99 6.28 13.94
N SER A 75 9.42 7.28 13.28
CA SER A 75 9.82 8.70 13.42
C SER A 75 8.93 9.49 14.37
N ASN A 76 7.81 8.92 14.84
CA ASN A 76 6.87 9.64 15.70
C ASN A 76 7.37 9.71 17.15
N PRO A 77 7.56 10.91 17.74
CA PRO A 77 8.02 11.05 19.12
C PRO A 77 7.01 10.55 20.16
N HIS A 78 5.74 10.40 19.80
CA HIS A 78 4.66 9.93 20.69
C HIS A 78 4.52 8.40 20.70
N VAL A 79 5.36 7.68 19.96
CA VAL A 79 5.37 6.22 19.92
C VAL A 79 6.45 5.70 20.87
N SER A 80 6.14 4.62 21.60
CA SER A 80 7.10 4.01 22.52
C SER A 80 8.27 3.36 21.79
N GLU A 81 9.43 3.30 22.45
CA GLU A 81 10.63 2.69 21.86
C GLU A 81 10.42 1.22 21.49
N GLN A 82 9.67 0.47 22.30
CA GLN A 82 9.32 -0.92 21.99
C GLN A 82 8.46 -1.03 20.73
N ALA A 83 7.51 -0.13 20.52
CA ALA A 83 6.68 -0.12 19.32
C ALA A 83 7.47 0.33 18.08
N LYS A 84 8.43 1.26 18.23
CA LYS A 84 9.35 1.64 17.16
C LYS A 84 10.23 0.46 16.75
N GLN A 85 10.76 -0.28 17.72
CA GLN A 85 11.60 -1.44 17.45
C GLN A 85 10.85 -2.51 16.65
N HIS A 86 9.63 -2.85 17.09
CA HIS A 86 8.78 -3.77 16.35
C HIS A 86 8.44 -3.26 14.94
N ALA A 87 8.18 -1.95 14.79
CA ALA A 87 7.94 -1.36 13.47
C ALA A 87 9.17 -1.50 12.54
N ARG A 88 10.40 -1.39 13.07
CA ARG A 88 11.63 -1.64 12.31
C ARG A 88 11.73 -3.10 11.87
N GLU A 89 11.49 -4.03 12.78
CA GLU A 89 11.53 -5.48 12.49
C GLU A 89 10.54 -5.85 11.38
N VAL A 90 9.31 -5.32 11.41
CA VAL A 90 8.30 -5.55 10.36
C VAL A 90 8.76 -4.99 9.00
N LEU A 91 9.34 -3.79 8.99
CA LEU A 91 9.83 -3.18 7.75
C LEU A 91 11.05 -3.93 7.18
N GLU A 92 11.91 -4.49 8.05
CA GLU A 92 13.08 -5.27 7.68
C GLU A 92 12.65 -6.62 7.09
N ALA A 93 11.73 -7.32 7.75
CA ALA A 93 11.15 -8.56 7.26
C ALA A 93 10.46 -8.38 5.88
N ALA A 94 9.85 -7.22 5.64
CA ALA A 94 9.27 -6.88 4.34
C ALA A 94 10.31 -6.50 3.26
N GLY A 95 11.60 -6.47 3.60
CA GLY A 95 12.68 -6.07 2.68
C GLY A 95 12.63 -4.60 2.26
N ILE A 96 11.82 -3.77 2.93
CA ILE A 96 11.63 -2.35 2.59
C ILE A 96 12.59 -1.47 3.41
N TYR A 97 13.04 -1.93 4.58
CA TYR A 97 13.86 -1.13 5.49
C TYR A 97 15.20 -0.69 4.88
N GLN A 98 15.90 -1.56 4.13
CA GLN A 98 17.17 -1.19 3.48
C GLN A 98 17.02 -0.21 2.30
N LYS A 99 15.82 -0.07 1.72
CA LYS A 99 15.58 0.88 0.61
C LYS A 99 15.28 2.30 1.10
N LEU A 100 15.17 2.50 2.41
CA LEU A 100 14.64 3.74 2.99
C LEU A 100 15.69 4.73 3.51
N ASP A 101 16.89 4.25 3.83
CA ASP A 101 18.04 5.10 4.24
C ASP A 101 19.06 5.33 3.11
N ILE A 102 18.79 4.84 1.90
CA ILE A 102 19.70 4.98 0.75
C ILE A 102 19.48 6.26 -0.07
N HIS A 103 18.71 7.22 0.42
CA HIS A 103 18.93 8.57 -0.06
C HIS A 103 20.19 9.08 0.64
N SER A 104 21.34 8.77 0.04
CA SER A 104 22.62 9.40 0.40
C SER A 104 22.37 10.89 0.61
N ASP A 105 23.07 11.51 1.56
CA ASP A 105 23.04 12.95 1.75
C ASP A 105 23.22 13.68 0.39
N GLU A 106 23.98 13.08 -0.53
CA GLU A 106 24.16 13.55 -1.91
C GLU A 106 22.87 13.56 -2.73
N GLU A 107 22.02 12.53 -2.66
CA GLU A 107 20.74 12.50 -3.36
C GLU A 107 19.76 13.52 -2.77
N HIS A 108 19.81 13.71 -1.45
CA HIS A 108 19.03 14.75 -0.79
C HIS A 108 19.46 16.14 -1.27
N GLN A 109 20.77 16.42 -1.26
CA GLN A 109 21.31 17.68 -1.78
C GLN A 109 20.95 17.90 -3.24
N HIS A 110 21.06 16.87 -4.10
CA HIS A 110 20.65 16.97 -5.50
C HIS A 110 19.17 17.41 -5.62
N ARG A 111 18.26 16.78 -4.87
CA ARG A 111 16.84 17.15 -4.90
C ARG A 111 16.59 18.57 -4.40
N VAL A 112 17.31 19.01 -3.37
CA VAL A 112 17.25 20.39 -2.86
C VAL A 112 17.68 21.38 -3.96
N LEU A 113 18.82 21.14 -4.60
CA LEU A 113 19.33 21.97 -5.70
C LEU A 113 18.37 21.99 -6.89
N ALA A 114 17.81 20.85 -7.27
CA ALA A 114 16.79 20.76 -8.32
C ALA A 114 15.53 21.57 -7.97
N GLY A 115 15.11 21.56 -6.69
CA GLY A 115 14.00 22.35 -6.19
C GLY A 115 14.25 23.86 -6.28
N TYR A 116 15.43 24.33 -5.88
CA TYR A 116 15.82 25.74 -6.03
C TYR A 116 15.91 26.15 -7.50
N LYS A 117 16.42 25.29 -8.38
CA LYS A 117 16.44 25.54 -9.82
C LYS A 117 15.03 25.70 -10.39
N ALA A 118 14.11 24.82 -9.99
CA ALA A 118 12.71 24.91 -10.37
C ALA A 118 12.05 26.21 -9.84
N ALA A 119 12.38 26.64 -8.62
CA ALA A 119 11.84 27.86 -8.04
C ALA A 119 12.20 29.12 -8.85
N ILE A 120 13.41 29.18 -9.42
CA ILE A 120 13.86 30.30 -10.27
C ILE A 120 12.95 30.45 -11.51
N HIS A 121 12.59 29.34 -12.14
CA HIS A 121 11.77 29.35 -13.36
C HIS A 121 10.26 29.41 -13.08
N ASN A 122 9.82 29.21 -11.83
CA ASN A 122 8.41 29.20 -11.50
C ASN A 122 7.81 30.63 -11.50
N PRO A 123 6.80 30.92 -12.33
CA PRO A 123 6.18 32.26 -12.37
C PRO A 123 5.44 32.64 -11.08
N ASN A 124 5.04 31.67 -10.26
CA ASN A 124 4.32 31.89 -9.01
C ASN A 124 5.24 32.19 -7.80
N VAL A 125 6.55 32.20 -8.00
CA VAL A 125 7.54 32.49 -6.95
C VAL A 125 7.92 33.97 -7.00
N SER A 126 8.02 34.62 -5.84
CA SER A 126 8.39 36.03 -5.73
C SER A 126 9.81 36.31 -6.20
N ALA A 127 10.08 37.55 -6.62
CA ALA A 127 11.41 37.95 -7.07
C ALA A 127 12.49 37.74 -5.98
N GLU A 128 12.19 38.11 -4.74
CA GLU A 128 13.07 37.92 -3.58
C GLU A 128 13.38 36.44 -3.33
N ALA A 129 12.38 35.56 -3.44
CA ALA A 129 12.58 34.12 -3.27
C ALA A 129 13.41 33.51 -4.41
N LYS A 130 13.31 34.04 -5.63
CA LYS A 130 14.15 33.63 -6.76
C LYS A 130 15.60 34.09 -6.59
N GLU A 131 15.82 35.27 -6.04
CA GLU A 131 17.17 35.77 -5.75
C GLU A 131 17.84 34.91 -4.68
N HIS A 132 17.15 34.63 -3.58
CA HIS A 132 17.64 33.70 -2.57
C HIS A 132 17.92 32.29 -3.14
N ALA A 133 17.07 31.79 -4.04
CA ALA A 133 17.30 30.51 -4.71
C ALA A 133 18.59 30.53 -5.57
N LYS A 134 18.87 31.64 -6.26
CA LYS A 134 20.13 31.82 -7.02
C LYS A 134 21.35 31.84 -6.11
N GLU A 135 21.29 32.59 -5.01
CA GLU A 135 22.39 32.65 -4.04
C GLU A 135 22.71 31.29 -3.45
N TYR A 136 21.68 30.50 -3.10
CA TYR A 136 21.84 29.16 -2.56
C TYR A 136 22.50 28.21 -3.57
N LEU A 137 22.11 28.29 -4.85
CA LEU A 137 22.70 27.49 -5.92
C LEU A 137 24.16 27.86 -6.18
N SER A 138 24.49 29.17 -6.19
CA SER A 138 25.86 29.66 -6.30
C SER A 138 26.75 29.20 -5.14
N GLN A 139 26.26 29.28 -3.89
CA GLN A 139 26.99 28.78 -2.71
C GLN A 139 27.22 27.27 -2.76
N SER A 140 26.30 26.54 -3.37
CA SER A 140 26.38 25.08 -3.55
C SER A 140 27.23 24.67 -4.76
N GLY A 141 27.84 25.62 -5.48
CA GLY A 141 28.67 25.36 -6.65
C GLY A 141 27.90 24.96 -7.92
N VAL A 142 26.60 25.22 -7.97
CA VAL A 142 25.74 24.99 -9.15
C VAL A 142 25.45 26.33 -9.81
N GLU A 143 26.10 26.62 -10.93
CA GLU A 143 25.76 27.78 -11.74
C GLU A 143 24.40 27.57 -12.44
N VAL A 144 23.56 28.59 -12.35
CA VAL A 144 22.24 28.63 -12.97
C VAL A 144 22.32 29.61 -14.13
N GLU A 145 22.51 29.09 -15.34
CA GLU A 145 22.32 29.84 -16.59
C GLU A 145 20.83 30.13 -16.85
#